data_AF-A0A2N2EYC8-F1
#
_entry.id   AF-A0A2N2EYC8-F1
#
_cell.length_a   1.000
_cell.length_b   1.000
_cell.length_c   1.000
_cell.angle_alpha   90.00
_cell.angle_beta   90.00
_cell.angle_gamma   90.00
#
_symmetry.space_group_name_H-M   'P 1'
#
loop_
_entity.id
_entity.type
_entity.pdbx_description
1 polymer ?
#
loop_
_entity_poly.entity_id
_entity_poly.type
_entity_poly.pdbx_seq_one_letter_code
_entity_poly.pdbx_strand_id
1 'polypeptide(L)'
;MKFLLKHTDENISFSFGSPNTGIDYFVKEWNLDKTPGKSLIWEEMESILKMGGVFEGDGSFAAPYAFAKFPKDVDAFESVVCIGSNVFLRAASSVVSPVIKKLCYDIVAFADDKNGKYDYWRIKGKTGWLKVKTHEGEEGYVSNKYIRSPIDYRVSFRKKSGVWKMTDFISGD
;
A
#
# COMPACT_ATOMS: atom_id res chain seq x y z
N MET A 1 6.00 -1.19 22.18
CA MET A 1 4.99 -0.14 22.35
C MET A 1 5.58 1.25 22.59
N LYS A 2 6.30 1.49 23.71
CA LYS A 2 6.86 2.82 24.04
C LYS A 2 7.66 3.47 22.90
N PHE A 3 8.42 2.68 22.14
CA PHE A 3 9.19 3.19 21.01
C PHE A 3 8.30 3.74 19.89
N LEU A 4 7.26 3.00 19.47
CA LEU A 4 6.33 3.44 18.44
C LEU A 4 5.68 4.76 18.84
N LEU A 5 5.04 4.81 20.00
CA LEU A 5 4.33 6.01 20.47
C LEU A 5 5.26 7.22 20.65
N LYS A 6 6.50 7.01 21.10
CA LYS A 6 7.51 8.08 21.18
C LYS A 6 7.82 8.68 19.79
N HIS A 7 7.74 7.88 18.73
CA HIS A 7 8.01 8.31 17.35
C HIS A 7 6.73 8.49 16.53
N THR A 8 5.56 8.47 17.16
CA THR A 8 4.29 8.86 16.54
C THR A 8 4.00 10.31 16.89
N ASP A 9 3.43 11.04 15.94
CA ASP A 9 2.93 12.38 16.16
C ASP A 9 1.67 12.36 17.04
N GLU A 10 1.52 13.33 17.94
CA GLU A 10 0.30 13.44 18.75
C GLU A 10 -0.95 13.66 17.89
N ASN A 11 -0.79 14.32 16.74
CA ASN A 11 -1.84 14.62 15.77
C ASN A 11 -1.79 13.69 14.55
N ILE A 12 -1.33 12.44 14.71
CA ILE A 12 -1.24 11.48 13.61
C ILE A 12 -2.57 11.37 12.83
N SER A 13 -2.47 11.43 11.50
CA SER A 13 -3.55 11.11 10.58
C SER A 13 -3.56 9.61 10.27
N PHE A 14 -4.70 8.95 10.46
CA PHE A 14 -4.80 7.50 10.25
C PHE A 14 -6.12 7.01 9.65
N SER A 15 -7.07 7.92 9.40
CA SER A 15 -8.31 7.61 8.68
C SER A 15 -8.87 8.87 8.00
N PHE A 16 -9.59 8.66 6.90
CA PHE A 16 -10.31 9.73 6.19
C PHE A 16 -11.71 9.93 6.76
N GLY A 17 -12.13 11.19 6.92
CA GLY A 17 -13.51 11.54 7.30
C GLY A 17 -13.95 11.16 8.71
N SER A 18 -13.05 10.64 9.55
CA SER A 18 -13.35 10.32 10.94
C SER A 18 -13.20 11.55 11.83
N PRO A 19 -14.15 11.82 12.76
CA PRO A 19 -13.95 12.83 13.79
C PRO A 19 -12.86 12.42 14.80
N ASN A 20 -12.52 11.13 14.83
CA ASN A 20 -11.54 10.55 15.75
C ASN A 20 -10.14 10.62 15.11
N THR A 21 -9.32 11.57 15.57
CA THR A 21 -7.98 11.84 15.05
C THR A 21 -6.95 11.87 16.19
N GLY A 22 -5.65 11.74 15.85
CA GLY A 22 -4.57 11.79 16.83
C GLY A 22 -4.27 10.47 17.55
N ILE A 23 -3.24 10.52 18.41
CA ILE A 23 -2.55 9.35 18.93
C ILE A 23 -3.42 8.42 19.78
N ASP A 24 -4.37 8.96 20.55
CA ASP A 24 -5.22 8.16 21.42
C ASP A 24 -6.18 7.25 20.63
N TYR A 25 -6.74 7.78 19.53
CA TYR A 25 -7.60 6.99 18.66
C TYR A 25 -6.79 6.04 17.79
N PHE A 26 -5.61 6.46 17.33
CA PHE A 26 -4.67 5.59 16.64
C PHE A 26 -4.29 4.36 17.49
N VAL A 27 -4.03 4.54 18.78
CA VAL A 27 -3.75 3.44 19.72
C VAL A 27 -4.90 2.45 19.80
N LYS A 28 -6.15 2.94 19.86
CA LYS A 28 -7.35 2.11 19.94
C LYS A 28 -7.62 1.38 18.62
N GLU A 29 -7.52 2.08 17.49
CA GLU A 29 -7.75 1.54 16.15
C GLU A 29 -6.86 0.32 15.89
N TRP A 30 -5.58 0.45 16.23
CA TRP A 30 -4.60 -0.60 16.05
C TRP A 30 -4.50 -1.56 17.24
N ASN A 31 -5.43 -1.51 18.21
CA ASN A 31 -5.44 -2.36 19.42
C ASN A 31 -4.09 -2.38 20.17
N LEU A 32 -3.39 -1.25 20.19
CA LEU A 32 -2.06 -1.08 20.77
C LEU A 32 -2.10 -0.99 22.31
N ASP A 33 -3.25 -0.66 22.88
CA ASP A 33 -3.52 -0.65 24.32
C ASP A 33 -3.85 -2.05 24.87
N LYS A 34 -4.47 -2.91 24.06
CA LYS A 34 -4.94 -4.24 24.46
C LYS A 34 -3.95 -5.35 24.12
N THR A 35 -3.57 -5.46 22.84
CA THR A 35 -2.73 -6.54 22.33
C THR A 35 -1.57 -6.01 21.48
N PRO A 36 -0.66 -5.19 22.08
CA PRO A 36 0.50 -4.59 21.42
C PRO A 36 1.20 -5.44 20.38
N GLY A 37 1.59 -6.67 20.75
CA GLY A 37 2.42 -7.55 19.92
C GLY A 37 1.65 -8.31 18.85
N LYS A 38 0.32 -8.28 18.88
CA LYS A 38 -0.57 -8.92 17.89
C LYS A 38 -1.29 -7.92 17.00
N SER A 39 -0.96 -6.63 17.12
CA SER A 39 -1.54 -5.60 16.27
C SER A 39 -1.13 -5.83 14.81
N LEU A 40 -2.10 -5.73 13.91
CA LEU A 40 -1.85 -5.81 12.46
C LEU A 40 -1.02 -4.65 11.92
N ILE A 41 -0.78 -3.61 12.73
CA ILE A 41 0.05 -2.48 12.32
C ILE A 41 1.46 -2.92 11.95
N TRP A 42 2.00 -3.94 12.63
CA TRP A 42 3.38 -4.37 12.41
C TRP A 42 3.54 -4.99 11.02
N GLU A 43 2.59 -5.86 10.63
CA GLU A 43 2.57 -6.47 9.31
C GLU A 43 2.36 -5.42 8.22
N GLU A 44 1.42 -4.49 8.43
CA GLU A 44 1.14 -3.43 7.44
C GLU A 44 2.34 -2.47 7.31
N MET A 45 2.92 -2.01 8.41
CA MET A 45 4.11 -1.14 8.41
C MET A 45 5.32 -1.83 7.78
N GLU A 46 5.55 -3.12 8.08
CA GLU A 46 6.60 -3.90 7.43
C GLU A 46 6.36 -4.00 5.92
N SER A 47 5.12 -4.25 5.50
CA SER A 47 4.77 -4.32 4.08
C SER A 47 5.06 -3.00 3.34
N ILE A 48 4.77 -1.87 3.99
CA ILE A 48 4.99 -0.52 3.45
C ILE A 48 6.49 -0.22 3.37
N LEU A 49 7.22 -0.37 4.49
CA LEU A 49 8.60 0.06 4.59
C LEU A 49 9.57 -0.81 3.78
N LYS A 50 9.26 -2.09 3.57
CA LYS A 50 10.07 -2.99 2.72
C LYS A 50 10.12 -2.55 1.26
N MET A 51 9.07 -1.87 0.78
CA MET A 51 9.07 -1.30 -0.57
C MET A 51 9.99 -0.08 -0.67
N GLY A 52 10.39 0.51 0.45
CA GLY A 52 11.07 1.80 0.47
C GLY A 52 10.11 2.95 0.16
N GLY A 53 10.66 4.15 0.03
CA GLY A 53 9.90 5.36 -0.14
C GLY A 53 10.78 6.48 -0.67
N VAL A 54 10.31 7.72 -0.58
CA VAL A 54 11.01 8.88 -1.12
C VAL A 54 11.05 10.00 -0.10
N PHE A 55 12.19 10.69 -0.04
CA PHE A 55 12.27 12.00 0.60
C PHE A 55 11.65 13.05 -0.32
N GLU A 56 10.71 13.81 0.23
CA GLU A 56 10.04 14.90 -0.46
C GLU A 56 10.85 16.21 -0.34
N GLY A 57 10.50 17.20 -1.16
CA GLY A 57 11.20 18.48 -1.20
C GLY A 57 11.14 19.29 0.10
N ASP A 58 10.16 19.01 0.96
CA ASP A 58 10.02 19.60 2.29
C ASP A 58 10.85 18.87 3.37
N GLY A 59 11.63 17.85 2.97
CA GLY A 59 12.44 17.03 3.86
C GLY A 59 11.66 15.95 4.61
N SER A 60 10.37 15.76 4.33
CA SER A 60 9.60 14.61 4.81
C SER A 60 9.97 13.33 4.06
N PHE A 61 9.60 12.17 4.58
CA PHE A 61 9.74 10.87 3.92
C PHE A 61 8.37 10.21 3.80
N ALA A 62 8.02 9.75 2.60
CA ALA A 62 6.77 9.06 2.31
C ALA A 62 7.02 7.66 1.74
N ALA A 63 6.28 6.66 2.24
CA ALA A 63 6.32 5.29 1.76
C ALA A 63 4.89 4.71 1.63
N PRO A 64 4.65 3.74 0.72
CA PRO A 64 5.64 3.14 -0.19
C PRO A 64 5.90 4.00 -1.43
N TYR A 65 6.93 3.69 -2.22
CA TYR A 65 7.13 4.35 -3.53
C TYR A 65 5.91 4.20 -4.46
N ALA A 66 5.15 3.11 -4.33
CA ALA A 66 3.94 2.85 -5.10
C ALA A 66 2.83 3.89 -4.85
N PHE A 67 2.90 4.60 -3.71
CA PHE A 67 2.11 5.80 -3.43
C PHE A 67 2.91 7.06 -3.79
N ALA A 68 4.10 7.23 -3.19
CA ALA A 68 4.86 8.48 -3.21
C ALA A 68 5.33 8.92 -4.61
N LYS A 69 5.50 7.98 -5.54
CA LYS A 69 5.90 8.24 -6.93
C LYS A 69 4.90 7.73 -7.94
N PHE A 70 3.65 7.52 -7.52
CA PHE A 70 2.61 7.17 -8.47
C PHE A 70 2.40 8.34 -9.47
N PRO A 71 2.33 8.07 -10.78
CA PRO A 71 2.11 9.10 -11.79
C PRO A 71 0.75 9.79 -11.61
N LYS A 72 0.72 11.12 -11.79
CA LYS A 72 -0.48 11.93 -11.59
C LYS A 72 -1.50 11.82 -12.72
N ASP A 73 -1.05 11.36 -13.89
CA ASP A 73 -1.83 11.17 -15.11
C ASP A 73 -2.45 9.76 -15.21
N VAL A 74 -2.24 8.91 -14.20
CA VAL A 74 -2.83 7.58 -14.10
C VAL A 74 -3.85 7.57 -12.95
N ASP A 75 -5.02 6.96 -13.20
CA ASP A 75 -6.03 6.79 -12.16
C ASP A 75 -5.60 5.74 -11.13
N ALA A 76 -5.32 6.21 -9.91
CA ALA A 76 -4.88 5.38 -8.79
C ALA A 76 -5.98 4.44 -8.25
N PHE A 77 -7.26 4.73 -8.51
CA PHE A 77 -8.38 3.87 -8.12
C PHE A 77 -8.60 2.71 -9.09
N GLU A 78 -8.09 2.84 -10.32
CA GLU A 78 -8.29 1.86 -11.38
C GLU A 78 -6.99 1.09 -11.73
N SER A 79 -5.94 1.29 -10.92
CA SER A 79 -4.60 0.74 -11.18
C SER A 79 -3.95 0.11 -9.95
N VAL A 80 -3.00 -0.80 -10.20
CA VAL A 80 -2.08 -1.37 -9.20
C VAL A 80 -0.64 -1.37 -9.74
N VAL A 81 0.32 -1.34 -8.83
CA VAL A 81 1.75 -1.32 -9.14
C VAL A 81 2.33 -2.71 -8.89
N CYS A 82 3.08 -3.26 -9.84
CA CYS A 82 3.90 -4.44 -9.61
C CYS A 82 5.06 -4.08 -8.66
N ILE A 83 5.29 -4.89 -7.62
CA ILE A 83 6.29 -4.57 -6.58
C ILE A 83 7.61 -5.34 -6.71
N GLY A 84 7.95 -5.77 -7.93
CA GLY A 84 9.19 -6.47 -8.22
C GLY A 84 9.57 -6.46 -9.70
N SER A 85 10.82 -6.82 -9.98
CA SER A 85 11.39 -6.85 -11.34
C SER A 85 11.10 -8.15 -12.12
N ASN A 86 10.40 -9.11 -11.51
CA ASN A 86 10.13 -10.43 -12.07
C ASN A 86 8.72 -10.91 -11.72
N VAL A 87 7.73 -10.08 -12.03
CA VAL A 87 6.31 -10.39 -11.82
C VAL A 87 5.76 -10.96 -13.13
N PHE A 88 5.08 -12.09 -13.08
CA PHE A 88 4.57 -12.73 -14.29
C PHE A 88 3.08 -12.46 -14.48
N LEU A 89 2.74 -11.91 -15.64
CA LEU A 89 1.38 -11.90 -16.18
C LEU A 89 1.11 -13.28 -16.77
N ARG A 90 0.07 -13.97 -16.28
CA ARG A 90 -0.26 -15.34 -16.68
C ARG A 90 -1.60 -15.43 -17.38
N ALA A 91 -1.77 -16.43 -18.24
CA ALA A 91 -3.02 -16.63 -18.97
C ALA A 91 -4.22 -17.02 -18.07
N ALA A 92 -3.96 -17.60 -16.90
CA ALA A 92 -4.96 -17.97 -15.91
C ALA A 92 -4.44 -17.73 -14.48
N SER A 93 -5.34 -17.77 -13.50
CA SER A 93 -5.10 -17.61 -12.07
C SER A 93 -4.36 -18.81 -11.43
N SER A 94 -3.22 -19.20 -12.00
CA SER A 94 -2.45 -20.37 -11.59
C SER A 94 -0.96 -20.20 -11.85
N VAL A 95 -0.13 -20.70 -10.93
CA VAL A 95 1.34 -20.63 -11.04
C VAL A 95 1.91 -21.47 -12.19
N VAL A 96 1.17 -22.46 -12.68
CA VAL A 96 1.58 -23.32 -13.81
C VAL A 96 1.00 -22.85 -15.15
N SER A 97 0.15 -21.83 -15.15
CA SER A 97 -0.40 -21.26 -16.38
C SER A 97 0.69 -20.59 -17.22
N PRO A 98 0.62 -20.64 -18.57
CA PRO A 98 1.57 -19.96 -19.44
C PRO A 98 1.80 -18.50 -19.04
N VAL A 99 3.06 -18.08 -19.09
CA VAL A 99 3.44 -16.67 -18.90
C VAL A 99 3.18 -15.95 -20.21
N ILE A 100 2.37 -14.89 -20.15
CA ILE A 100 2.12 -13.97 -21.26
C ILE A 100 3.28 -12.97 -21.33
N LYS A 101 3.59 -12.34 -20.19
CA LYS A 101 4.60 -11.29 -20.10
C LYS A 101 5.27 -11.28 -18.75
N LYS A 102 6.54 -10.84 -18.74
CA LYS A 102 7.27 -10.49 -17.53
C LYS A 102 7.18 -8.99 -17.31
N LEU A 103 6.70 -8.61 -16.14
CA LEU A 103 6.56 -7.24 -15.65
C LEU A 103 7.69 -6.94 -14.65
N CYS A 104 8.20 -5.72 -14.71
CA CYS A 104 9.23 -5.15 -13.88
C CYS A 104 8.80 -3.77 -13.38
N TYR A 105 8.18 -3.74 -12.19
CA TYR A 105 7.66 -2.52 -11.57
C TYR A 105 6.57 -1.77 -12.37
N ASP A 106 5.98 -2.43 -13.37
CA ASP A 106 4.91 -1.87 -14.20
C ASP A 106 3.68 -1.49 -13.39
N ILE A 107 3.01 -0.44 -13.85
CA ILE A 107 1.66 -0.09 -13.45
C ILE A 107 0.70 -0.79 -14.41
N VAL A 108 -0.28 -1.50 -13.85
CA VAL A 108 -1.29 -2.22 -14.62
C VAL A 108 -2.68 -1.81 -14.15
N ALA A 109 -3.61 -1.70 -15.10
CA ALA A 109 -4.99 -1.38 -14.80
C ALA A 109 -5.76 -2.65 -14.40
N PHE A 110 -6.87 -2.49 -13.67
CA PHE A 110 -7.84 -3.57 -13.54
C PHE A 110 -8.43 -3.93 -14.90
N ALA A 111 -8.46 -5.22 -15.24
CA ALA A 111 -9.04 -5.65 -16.52
C ALA A 111 -10.58 -5.64 -16.51
N ASP A 112 -11.19 -5.80 -15.34
CA ASP A 112 -12.63 -5.63 -15.12
C ASP A 112 -12.86 -4.24 -14.50
N ASP A 113 -13.41 -3.34 -15.29
CA ASP A 113 -13.70 -1.94 -14.96
C ASP A 113 -14.79 -1.78 -13.89
N LYS A 114 -15.61 -2.82 -13.66
CA LYS A 114 -16.67 -2.81 -12.66
C LYS A 114 -16.19 -3.42 -11.34
N ASN A 115 -15.46 -4.52 -11.41
CA ASN A 115 -15.18 -5.35 -10.23
C ASN A 115 -13.72 -5.38 -9.78
N GLY A 116 -12.76 -5.01 -10.64
CA GLY A 116 -11.35 -5.28 -10.37
C GLY A 116 -10.83 -4.64 -9.08
N LYS A 117 -11.23 -3.40 -8.78
CA LYS A 117 -10.89 -2.74 -7.51
C LYS A 117 -11.46 -3.48 -6.30
N TYR A 118 -12.69 -3.97 -6.38
CA TYR A 118 -13.31 -4.73 -5.29
C TYR A 118 -12.62 -6.09 -5.10
N ASP A 119 -12.21 -6.72 -6.20
CA ASP A 119 -11.46 -7.99 -6.17
C ASP A 119 -10.11 -7.82 -5.46
N TYR A 120 -9.38 -6.72 -5.71
CA TYR A 120 -8.14 -6.42 -4.99
C TYR A 120 -8.36 -6.41 -3.46
N TRP A 121 -9.36 -5.66 -2.99
CA TRP A 121 -9.65 -5.55 -1.57
C TRP A 121 -10.15 -6.88 -0.97
N ARG A 122 -10.93 -7.68 -1.72
CA ARG A 122 -11.39 -9.00 -1.27
C ARG A 122 -10.26 -10.00 -1.05
N ILE A 123 -9.21 -9.93 -1.86
CA ILE A 123 -8.07 -10.86 -1.80
C ILE A 123 -6.89 -10.32 -0.97
N LYS A 124 -6.94 -9.07 -0.49
CA LYS A 124 -5.88 -8.50 0.35
C LYS A 124 -5.65 -9.39 1.60
N GLY A 125 -4.38 -9.69 1.88
CA GLY A 125 -3.99 -10.58 2.99
C GLY A 125 -4.25 -12.07 2.77
N LYS A 126 -4.71 -12.49 1.58
CA LYS A 126 -4.97 -13.89 1.21
C LYS A 126 -4.14 -14.26 -0.01
N THR A 127 -4.08 -15.54 -0.35
CA THR A 127 -3.56 -15.95 -1.67
C THR A 127 -4.65 -15.68 -2.72
N GLY A 128 -4.34 -14.87 -3.72
CA GLY A 128 -5.28 -14.56 -4.79
C GLY A 128 -4.58 -14.15 -6.09
N TRP A 129 -5.40 -14.03 -7.12
CA TRP A 129 -4.99 -13.57 -8.44
C TRP A 129 -5.92 -12.45 -8.87
N LEU A 130 -5.34 -11.41 -9.44
CA LEU A 130 -6.07 -10.27 -9.98
C LEU A 130 -5.96 -10.29 -11.49
N LYS A 131 -7.09 -10.15 -12.19
CA LYS A 131 -7.06 -9.95 -13.64
C LYS A 131 -6.72 -8.50 -13.94
N VAL A 132 -5.66 -8.28 -14.70
CA VAL A 132 -5.09 -6.95 -14.99
C VAL A 132 -4.83 -6.78 -16.47
N LYS A 133 -4.65 -5.52 -16.87
CA LYS A 133 -4.33 -5.10 -18.24
C LYS A 133 -3.08 -4.24 -18.25
N THR A 134 -2.11 -4.56 -19.11
CA THR A 134 -0.90 -3.75 -19.29
C THR A 134 -1.21 -2.49 -20.10
N HIS A 135 -0.27 -1.53 -20.10
CA HIS A 135 -0.38 -0.33 -20.93
C HIS A 135 -0.50 -0.65 -22.43
N GLU A 136 0.13 -1.74 -22.89
CA GLU A 136 0.05 -2.20 -24.28
C GLU A 136 -1.23 -3.01 -24.59
N GLY A 137 -2.09 -3.20 -23.60
CA GLY A 137 -3.40 -3.84 -23.77
C GLY A 137 -3.42 -5.35 -23.52
N GLU A 138 -2.31 -5.96 -23.08
CA GLU A 138 -2.27 -7.38 -22.76
C GLU A 138 -3.02 -7.67 -21.46
N GLU A 139 -3.94 -8.64 -21.48
CA GLU A 139 -4.69 -9.04 -20.30
C GLU A 139 -4.23 -10.39 -19.76
N GLY A 140 -4.24 -10.53 -18.45
CA GLY A 140 -3.91 -11.77 -17.77
C GLY A 140 -4.08 -11.65 -16.27
N TYR A 141 -3.50 -12.60 -15.54
CA TYR A 141 -3.61 -12.70 -14.10
C TYR A 141 -2.26 -12.51 -13.44
N VAL A 142 -2.22 -11.67 -12.41
CA VAL A 142 -1.05 -11.45 -11.55
C VAL A 142 -1.39 -11.88 -10.13
N SER A 143 -0.47 -12.56 -9.46
CA SER A 143 -0.65 -12.93 -8.06
C SER A 143 -0.64 -11.69 -7.18
N ASN A 144 -1.60 -11.59 -6.28
CA ASN A 144 -1.78 -10.41 -5.42
C ASN A 144 -0.58 -10.12 -4.49
N LYS A 145 0.26 -11.12 -4.21
CA LYS A 145 1.50 -10.95 -3.44
C LYS A 145 2.57 -10.09 -4.14
N TYR A 146 2.40 -9.80 -5.42
CA TYR A 146 3.35 -9.05 -6.25
C TYR A 146 2.81 -7.72 -6.74
N ILE A 147 1.68 -7.26 -6.19
CA ILE A 147 1.06 -5.99 -6.57
C ILE A 147 0.66 -5.20 -5.32
N ARG A 148 0.62 -3.87 -5.45
CA ARG A 148 0.18 -2.95 -4.42
C ARG A 148 -0.68 -1.86 -5.04
N SER A 149 -1.83 -1.56 -4.43
CA SER A 149 -2.63 -0.40 -4.82
C SER A 149 -1.95 0.91 -4.37
N PRO A 150 -1.93 1.97 -5.19
CA PRO A 150 -1.37 3.27 -4.81
C PRO A 150 -2.11 3.96 -3.67
N ILE A 151 -3.40 3.64 -3.50
CA ILE A 151 -4.27 4.16 -2.43
C ILE A 151 -4.36 3.22 -1.22
N ASP A 152 -3.54 2.17 -1.19
CA ASP A 152 -3.41 1.33 0.00
C ASP A 152 -2.70 2.09 1.14
N TYR A 153 -2.49 1.43 2.28
CA TYR A 153 -1.82 2.08 3.41
C TYR A 153 -0.47 2.66 2.99
N ARG A 154 -0.25 3.87 3.48
CA ARG A 154 0.97 4.66 3.34
C ARG A 154 1.36 5.23 4.68
N VAL A 155 2.64 5.54 4.81
CA VAL A 155 3.21 6.16 6.00
C VAL A 155 4.02 7.38 5.59
N SER A 156 3.90 8.45 6.37
CA SER A 156 4.74 9.64 6.24
C SER A 156 5.47 9.91 7.54
N PHE A 157 6.72 10.35 7.41
CA PHE A 157 7.55 10.78 8.53
C PHE A 157 8.05 12.19 8.30
N ARG A 158 8.02 13.01 9.36
CA ARG A 158 8.55 14.38 9.36
C ARG A 158 9.43 14.60 10.57
N LYS A 159 10.44 15.44 10.42
CA LYS A 159 11.29 15.85 11.55
C LYS A 159 10.61 17.01 12.29
N LYS A 160 10.20 16.79 13.54
CA LYS A 160 9.64 17.81 14.44
C LYS A 160 10.56 18.02 15.62
N SER A 161 10.99 19.25 15.87
CA SER A 161 11.92 19.62 16.93
C SER A 161 13.17 18.71 16.98
N GLY A 162 13.71 18.39 15.80
CA GLY A 162 14.90 17.55 15.67
C GLY A 162 14.66 16.03 15.69
N VAL A 163 13.43 15.55 15.91
CA VAL A 163 13.09 14.12 16.04
C VAL A 163 12.16 13.69 14.91
N TRP A 164 12.43 12.53 14.31
CA TRP A 164 11.53 11.93 13.31
C TRP A 164 10.23 11.43 13.97
N LYS A 165 9.11 11.85 13.40
CA LYS A 165 7.76 11.50 13.82
C LYS A 165 6.98 10.93 12.65
N MET A 166 6.31 9.81 12.86
CA MET A 166 5.29 9.28 11.98
C MET A 166 4.06 10.19 12.07
N THR A 167 3.76 10.91 11.00
CA THR A 167 2.67 11.89 10.93
C THR A 167 1.41 11.32 10.29
N ASP A 168 1.57 10.31 9.43
CA ASP A 168 0.48 9.71 8.68
C ASP A 168 0.67 8.19 8.66
N PHE A 169 -0.39 7.43 8.90
CA PHE A 169 -0.46 5.98 8.69
C PHE A 169 -1.88 5.64 8.22
N ILE A 170 -2.14 5.77 6.93
CA ILE A 170 -3.50 5.91 6.39
C ILE A 170 -3.65 5.19 5.06
N SER A 171 -4.84 4.67 4.75
CA SER A 171 -5.22 4.12 3.44
C SER A 171 -6.46 4.84 2.92
N GLY A 172 -6.66 4.83 1.59
CA GLY A 172 -7.70 5.59 0.91
C GLY A 172 -7.14 6.87 0.27
N ASP A 173 -8.03 7.75 -0.16
CA ASP A 173 -7.73 9.09 -0.69
C ASP A 173 -8.48 10.14 0.13
#